data_AF-W8C860-F1
#
_entry.id   AF-W8C860-F1
#
_cell.length_a   1.000
_cell.length_b   1.000
_cell.length_c   1.000
_cell.angle_alpha   90.00
_cell.angle_beta   90.00
_cell.angle_gamma   90.00
#
_symmetry.space_group_name_H-M   'P 1'
#
loop_
_entity.id
_entity.type
_entity.pdbx_description
1 polymer ?
#
loop_
_entity_poly.entity_id
_entity_poly.type
_entity_poly.pdbx_seq_one_letter_code
_entity_poly.pdbx_strand_id
1 'polypeptide(L)'
;MFKHYVKCYNEYGDIIKATLGKAREINKINFALTLLLSLIAVFKELQQQSDNDIISKNSHEFSDLKELAKRFALTFGFDAIKNREPVIALHRAGILFAVGDVPEDPVAAPTRLLFLEVLNEFNNKLLKQDKKVILSFLDRRISPGMPSSRSEEWQPLVLYRNSLLHGETDQAPVAKRAYARKRRDHDDEYDDYEYEEDHNDA
;
A
#
# COMPACT_ATOMS: atom_id res chain seq x y z
N MET A 1 1.06 -18.96 5.11
CA MET A 1 1.15 -18.10 6.32
C MET A 1 0.64 -16.69 6.04
N PHE A 2 1.27 -15.88 5.18
CA PHE A 2 0.82 -14.49 4.91
C PHE A 2 -0.61 -14.38 4.34
N LYS A 3 -1.07 -15.34 3.52
CA LYS A 3 -2.45 -15.37 3.02
C LYS A 3 -3.52 -15.48 4.11
N HIS A 4 -3.16 -15.96 5.30
CA HIS A 4 -4.07 -16.08 6.44
C HIS A 4 -3.91 -14.93 7.44
N TYR A 5 -3.21 -13.85 7.08
CA TYR A 5 -2.91 -12.74 7.99
C TYR A 5 -4.14 -12.22 8.72
N VAL A 6 -5.28 -12.03 8.04
CA VAL A 6 -6.53 -11.56 8.66
C VAL A 6 -7.15 -12.62 9.57
N LYS A 7 -7.19 -13.89 9.12
CA LYS A 7 -7.84 -15.00 9.84
C LYS A 7 -7.07 -15.44 11.09
N CYS A 8 -5.74 -15.37 11.05
CA CYS A 8 -4.85 -15.81 12.14
C CYS A 8 -4.33 -14.63 13.00
N TYR A 9 -4.75 -13.39 12.73
CA TYR A 9 -4.20 -12.21 13.42
C TYR A 9 -4.43 -12.25 14.93
N ASN A 10 -5.59 -12.74 15.36
CA ASN A 10 -5.96 -12.75 16.78
C ASN A 10 -5.16 -13.79 17.59
N GLU A 11 -4.71 -14.87 16.97
CA GLU A 11 -4.05 -15.99 17.65
C GLU A 11 -2.52 -15.96 17.50
N TYR A 12 -2.01 -15.45 16.36
CA TYR A 12 -0.57 -15.49 16.03
C TYR A 12 -0.03 -14.13 15.58
N GLY A 13 -0.76 -13.04 15.86
CA GLY A 13 -0.47 -11.72 15.32
C GLY A 13 0.92 -11.18 15.68
N ASP A 14 1.43 -11.51 16.87
CA ASP A 14 2.76 -11.16 17.35
C ASP A 14 3.88 -11.91 16.59
N ILE A 15 3.78 -13.22 16.45
CA ILE A 15 4.73 -14.06 15.69
C ILE A 15 4.72 -13.66 14.21
N ILE A 16 3.53 -13.43 13.65
CA ILE A 16 3.37 -12.99 12.27
C ILE A 16 4.01 -11.60 12.07
N LYS A 17 3.76 -10.64 12.98
CA LYS A 17 4.39 -9.31 12.93
C LYS A 17 5.91 -9.38 13.06
N ALA A 18 6.44 -10.16 14.00
CA ALA A 18 7.88 -10.31 14.20
C ALA A 18 8.54 -10.90 12.95
N THR A 19 7.94 -11.94 12.38
CA THR A 19 8.43 -12.59 11.15
C THR A 19 8.37 -11.64 9.95
N LEU A 20 7.28 -10.90 9.78
CA LEU A 20 7.15 -9.88 8.74
C LEU A 20 8.22 -8.78 8.89
N GLY A 21 8.45 -8.31 10.12
CA GLY A 21 9.47 -7.32 10.44
C GLY A 21 10.86 -7.80 10.04
N LYS A 22 11.23 -9.02 10.44
CA LYS A 22 12.55 -9.58 10.16
C LYS A 22 12.77 -9.87 8.67
N ALA A 23 11.78 -10.44 7.98
CA ALA A 23 11.87 -10.68 6.54
C ALA A 23 12.08 -9.37 5.75
N ARG A 24 11.40 -8.29 6.17
CA ARG A 24 11.54 -6.95 5.57
C ARG A 24 12.93 -6.35 5.80
N GLU A 25 13.54 -6.56 6.97
CA GLU A 25 14.90 -6.10 7.26
C GLU A 25 15.94 -6.77 6.36
N ILE A 26 15.76 -8.06 6.06
CA ILE A 26 16.72 -8.85 5.28
C ILE A 26 16.69 -8.43 3.81
N ASN A 27 15.51 -8.40 3.19
CA ASN A 27 15.38 -7.99 1.79
C ASN A 27 13.99 -7.40 1.51
N LYS A 28 13.93 -6.07 1.44
CA LYS A 28 12.68 -5.33 1.28
C LYS A 28 11.96 -5.63 -0.04
N ILE A 29 12.70 -5.89 -1.13
CA ILE A 29 12.12 -6.20 -2.44
C ILE A 29 11.48 -7.58 -2.42
N ASN A 30 12.22 -8.61 -1.97
CA ASN A 30 11.69 -9.97 -1.87
C ASN A 30 10.53 -10.05 -0.89
N PHE A 31 10.58 -9.27 0.20
CA PHE A 31 9.46 -9.12 1.12
C PHE A 31 8.20 -8.59 0.40
N ALA A 32 8.31 -7.50 -0.35
CA ALA A 32 7.19 -6.94 -1.11
C ALA A 32 6.65 -7.92 -2.16
N LEU A 33 7.52 -8.62 -2.88
CA LEU A 33 7.13 -9.66 -3.84
C LEU A 33 6.45 -10.84 -3.16
N THR A 34 6.86 -11.22 -1.94
CA THR A 34 6.22 -12.29 -1.17
C THR A 34 4.81 -11.90 -0.71
N LEU A 35 4.61 -10.64 -0.29
CA LEU A 35 3.27 -10.12 0.01
C LEU A 35 2.38 -10.16 -1.24
N LEU A 36 2.91 -9.73 -2.39
CA LEU A 36 2.19 -9.80 -3.66
C LEU A 36 1.83 -11.24 -4.05
N LEU A 37 2.78 -12.17 -3.97
CA LEU A 37 2.54 -13.59 -4.27
C LEU A 37 1.46 -14.18 -3.37
N SER A 38 1.35 -13.72 -2.13
CA SER A 38 0.29 -14.14 -1.21
C SER A 38 -1.09 -13.63 -1.66
N LEU A 39 -1.18 -12.39 -2.13
CA LEU A 39 -2.42 -11.84 -2.71
C LEU A 39 -2.80 -12.56 -4.02
N ILE A 40 -1.82 -12.84 -4.88
CA ILE A 40 -2.02 -13.61 -6.12
C ILE A 40 -2.54 -15.02 -5.81
N ALA A 41 -1.99 -15.68 -4.80
CA ALA A 41 -2.44 -17.01 -4.40
C ALA A 41 -3.92 -16.99 -3.99
N VAL A 42 -4.33 -16.03 -3.15
CA VAL A 42 -5.74 -15.88 -2.76
C VAL A 42 -6.62 -15.54 -3.96
N PHE A 43 -6.20 -14.62 -4.84
CA PHE A 43 -6.95 -14.29 -6.05
C PHE A 43 -7.20 -15.52 -6.94
N LYS A 44 -6.17 -16.36 -7.14
CA LYS A 44 -6.31 -17.60 -7.91
C LYS A 44 -7.23 -18.61 -7.23
N GLU A 45 -7.20 -18.71 -5.90
CA GLU A 45 -8.15 -19.55 -5.15
C GLU A 45 -9.60 -19.07 -5.38
N LEU A 46 -9.83 -17.75 -5.43
CA LEU A 46 -11.15 -17.19 -5.75
C LEU A 46 -11.57 -17.46 -7.20
N GLN A 47 -10.65 -17.37 -8.17
CA GLN A 47 -10.96 -17.73 -9.57
C GLN A 47 -11.42 -19.18 -9.68
N GLN A 48 -10.67 -20.11 -9.07
CA GLN A 48 -10.99 -21.54 -9.09
C GLN A 48 -12.32 -21.90 -8.43
N GLN A 49 -12.81 -21.06 -7.52
CA GLN A 49 -14.11 -21.24 -6.84
C GLN A 49 -15.26 -20.56 -7.59
N SER A 50 -14.96 -19.70 -8.57
CA SER A 50 -15.95 -18.93 -9.32
C SER A 50 -16.36 -19.68 -10.60
N ASP A 51 -17.60 -19.49 -11.02
CA ASP A 51 -18.04 -20.01 -12.32
C ASP A 51 -17.27 -19.34 -13.46
N ASN A 52 -16.72 -20.14 -14.38
CA ASN A 52 -15.91 -19.69 -15.53
C ASN A 52 -14.65 -18.86 -15.18
N ASP A 53 -14.06 -19.03 -13.98
CA ASP A 53 -12.88 -18.29 -13.52
C ASP A 53 -13.06 -16.75 -13.40
N ILE A 54 -14.33 -16.27 -13.42
CA ILE A 54 -14.67 -14.85 -13.34
C ILE A 54 -15.09 -14.50 -11.90
N ILE A 55 -14.27 -13.70 -11.22
CA ILE A 55 -14.57 -13.22 -9.87
C ILE A 55 -15.58 -12.07 -9.94
N SER A 56 -16.66 -12.16 -9.15
CA SER A 56 -17.58 -11.04 -8.95
C SER A 56 -16.94 -9.96 -8.07
N LYS A 57 -16.84 -8.74 -8.60
CA LYS A 57 -16.32 -7.57 -7.86
C LYS A 57 -17.09 -7.26 -6.56
N ASN A 58 -18.37 -7.61 -6.52
CA ASN A 58 -19.24 -7.34 -5.36
C ASN A 58 -19.25 -8.49 -4.35
N SER A 59 -18.46 -9.55 -4.56
CA SER A 59 -18.41 -10.67 -3.63
C SER A 59 -17.72 -10.27 -2.32
N HIS A 60 -18.14 -10.91 -1.23
CA HIS A 60 -17.55 -10.69 0.08
C HIS A 60 -16.08 -11.12 0.10
N GLU A 61 -15.77 -12.22 -0.57
CA GLU A 61 -14.43 -12.80 -0.67
C GLU A 61 -13.45 -11.85 -1.39
N PHE A 62 -13.92 -11.15 -2.43
CA PHE A 62 -13.09 -10.17 -3.11
C PHE A 62 -12.87 -8.92 -2.24
N SER A 63 -13.89 -8.49 -1.49
CA SER A 63 -13.74 -7.42 -0.50
C SER A 63 -12.71 -7.77 0.59
N ASP A 64 -12.71 -9.01 1.07
CA ASP A 64 -11.73 -9.52 2.03
C ASP A 64 -10.31 -9.50 1.46
N LEU A 65 -10.15 -9.87 0.19
CA LEU A 65 -8.85 -9.79 -0.51
C LEU A 65 -8.34 -8.34 -0.59
N LYS A 66 -9.21 -7.37 -0.87
CA LYS A 66 -8.83 -5.94 -0.86
C LYS A 66 -8.44 -5.45 0.52
N GLU A 67 -9.17 -5.84 1.57
CA GLU A 67 -8.83 -5.48 2.95
C GLU A 67 -7.48 -6.10 3.37
N LEU A 68 -7.19 -7.34 2.96
CA LEU A 68 -5.88 -7.95 3.14
C LEU A 68 -4.77 -7.13 2.45
N ALA A 69 -4.98 -6.72 1.20
CA ALA A 69 -4.04 -5.87 0.46
C ALA A 69 -3.82 -4.52 1.14
N LYS A 70 -4.88 -3.88 1.62
CA LYS A 70 -4.80 -2.63 2.39
C LYS A 70 -3.97 -2.79 3.66
N ARG A 71 -4.14 -3.88 4.40
CA ARG A 71 -3.32 -4.20 5.58
C ARG A 71 -1.85 -4.44 5.21
N PHE A 72 -1.58 -5.13 4.10
CA PHE A 72 -0.22 -5.29 3.59
C PHE A 72 0.40 -3.95 3.19
N ALA A 73 -0.36 -3.03 2.60
CA ALA A 73 0.14 -1.70 2.27
C ALA A 73 0.62 -0.94 3.53
N LEU A 74 -0.05 -1.09 4.68
CA LEU A 74 0.38 -0.49 5.95
C LEU A 74 1.78 -0.97 6.40
N THR A 75 2.21 -2.17 5.99
CA THR A 75 3.54 -2.71 6.36
C THR A 75 4.70 -1.97 5.71
N PHE A 76 4.47 -1.17 4.67
CA PHE A 76 5.50 -0.29 4.09
C PHE A 76 5.71 0.98 4.95
N GLY A 77 4.85 1.26 5.93
CA GLY A 77 4.96 2.46 6.76
C GLY A 77 4.72 3.77 5.99
N PHE A 78 5.33 4.87 6.48
CA PHE A 78 5.15 6.22 5.96
C PHE A 78 6.35 6.78 5.20
N ASP A 79 7.53 6.14 5.31
CA ASP A 79 8.76 6.57 4.63
C ASP A 79 8.76 6.07 3.18
N ALA A 80 8.11 6.81 2.29
CA ALA A 80 7.97 6.43 0.89
C ALA A 80 9.31 6.36 0.15
N ILE A 81 10.34 7.11 0.60
CA ILE A 81 11.68 7.08 -0.01
C ILE A 81 12.35 5.72 0.28
N LYS A 82 12.35 5.28 1.54
CA LYS A 82 12.95 3.97 1.91
C LYS A 82 12.24 2.76 1.33
N ASN A 83 10.99 2.92 0.92
CA ASN A 83 10.15 1.85 0.37
C ASN A 83 9.92 1.97 -1.15
N ARG A 84 10.55 2.96 -1.78
CA ARG A 84 10.38 3.27 -3.20
C ARG A 84 10.58 2.05 -4.09
N GLU A 85 11.75 1.42 -4.00
CA GLU A 85 12.11 0.27 -4.85
C GLU A 85 11.21 -0.96 -4.62
N PRO A 86 10.96 -1.41 -3.37
CA PRO A 86 10.00 -2.49 -3.10
C PRO A 86 8.59 -2.23 -3.67
N VAL A 87 8.07 -1.02 -3.51
CA VAL A 87 6.72 -0.66 -3.97
C VAL A 87 6.66 -0.63 -5.51
N ILE A 88 7.68 -0.08 -6.17
CA ILE A 88 7.79 -0.13 -7.64
C ILE A 88 7.84 -1.57 -8.14
N ALA A 89 8.65 -2.44 -7.50
CA ALA A 89 8.76 -3.84 -7.85
C ALA A 89 7.41 -4.57 -7.71
N LEU A 90 6.70 -4.32 -6.60
CA LEU A 90 5.36 -4.86 -6.34
C LEU A 90 4.37 -4.43 -7.43
N HIS A 91 4.32 -3.14 -7.80
CA HIS A 91 3.42 -2.67 -8.85
C HIS A 91 3.73 -3.29 -10.21
N ARG A 92 5.01 -3.35 -10.61
CA ARG A 92 5.40 -3.95 -11.89
C ARG A 92 5.02 -5.43 -11.96
N ALA A 93 5.32 -6.20 -10.92
CA ALA A 93 4.96 -7.61 -10.87
C ALA A 93 3.43 -7.82 -10.83
N GLY A 94 2.69 -7.00 -10.10
CA GLY A 94 1.23 -7.07 -10.04
C GLY A 94 0.57 -6.74 -11.38
N ILE A 95 1.08 -5.74 -12.10
CA ILE A 95 0.63 -5.43 -13.46
C ILE A 95 0.85 -6.61 -14.39
N LEU A 96 2.05 -7.21 -14.39
CA LEU A 96 2.36 -8.38 -15.23
C LEU A 96 1.42 -9.54 -14.96
N PHE A 97 1.01 -9.75 -13.70
CA PHE A 97 0.02 -10.76 -13.36
C PHE A 97 -1.37 -10.42 -13.92
N ALA A 98 -1.84 -9.19 -13.69
CA ALA A 98 -3.19 -8.75 -14.05
C ALA A 98 -3.43 -8.73 -15.57
N VAL A 99 -2.45 -8.26 -16.35
CA VAL A 99 -2.55 -8.12 -17.81
C VAL A 99 -1.87 -9.24 -18.59
N GLY A 100 -1.23 -10.19 -17.90
CA GLY A 100 -0.46 -11.24 -18.55
C GLY A 100 -1.29 -12.35 -19.18
N ASP A 101 -2.59 -12.43 -18.87
CA ASP A 101 -3.53 -13.30 -19.59
C ASP A 101 -4.04 -12.52 -20.79
N VAL A 102 -3.57 -12.89 -21.99
CA VAL A 102 -4.09 -12.31 -23.22
C VAL A 102 -5.25 -13.21 -23.66
N PRO A 103 -6.50 -12.69 -23.69
CA PRO A 103 -7.63 -13.48 -24.17
C PRO A 103 -7.45 -13.85 -25.65
N GLU A 104 -8.07 -14.96 -26.06
CA GLU A 104 -8.09 -15.36 -27.47
C GLU A 104 -8.86 -14.35 -28.34
N ASP A 105 -9.92 -13.75 -27.80
CA ASP A 105 -10.62 -12.61 -28.40
C ASP A 105 -9.88 -11.30 -28.07
N PRO A 106 -9.34 -10.57 -29.06
CA PRO A 106 -8.64 -9.30 -28.84
C PRO A 106 -9.49 -8.19 -28.20
N VAL A 107 -10.81 -8.32 -28.22
CA VAL A 107 -11.78 -7.35 -27.69
C VAL A 107 -12.17 -7.68 -26.24
N ALA A 108 -11.99 -8.93 -25.80
CA ALA A 108 -12.29 -9.37 -24.45
C ALA A 108 -11.30 -8.81 -23.41
N ALA A 109 -11.76 -8.59 -22.19
CA ALA A 109 -10.90 -8.19 -21.09
C ALA A 109 -10.08 -9.38 -20.55
N PRO A 110 -8.82 -9.17 -20.12
CA PRO A 110 -8.08 -10.18 -19.37
C PRO A 110 -8.85 -10.67 -18.14
N THR A 111 -8.89 -12.00 -17.95
CA THR A 111 -9.59 -12.65 -16.82
C THR A 111 -9.11 -12.18 -15.44
N ARG A 112 -7.85 -11.73 -15.37
CA ARG A 112 -7.19 -11.26 -14.15
C ARG A 112 -7.21 -9.74 -13.98
N LEU A 113 -7.91 -9.00 -14.84
CA LEU A 113 -7.87 -7.53 -14.83
C LEU A 113 -8.38 -6.93 -13.52
N LEU A 114 -9.35 -7.61 -12.87
CA LEU A 114 -9.89 -7.22 -11.57
C LEU A 114 -8.81 -7.13 -10.47
N PHE A 115 -7.70 -7.85 -10.60
CA PHE A 115 -6.57 -7.76 -9.66
C PHE A 115 -5.96 -6.35 -9.58
N LEU A 116 -6.16 -5.50 -10.59
CA LEU A 116 -5.73 -4.10 -10.53
C LEU A 116 -6.41 -3.31 -9.41
N GLU A 117 -7.62 -3.69 -8.98
CA GLU A 117 -8.25 -3.07 -7.80
C GLU A 117 -7.55 -3.44 -6.50
N VAL A 118 -7.06 -4.67 -6.39
CA VAL A 118 -6.25 -5.12 -5.25
C VAL A 118 -4.91 -4.39 -5.25
N LEU A 119 -4.31 -4.24 -6.44
CA LEU A 119 -3.05 -3.51 -6.62
C LEU A 119 -3.21 -2.01 -6.31
N ASN A 120 -4.40 -1.45 -6.52
CA ASN A 120 -4.69 -0.05 -6.26
C ASN A 120 -4.59 0.32 -4.77
N GLU A 121 -4.77 -0.64 -3.85
CA GLU A 121 -4.58 -0.42 -2.41
C GLU A 121 -3.14 -0.03 -2.04
N PHE A 122 -2.16 -0.30 -2.92
CA PHE A 122 -0.75 0.10 -2.75
C PHE A 122 -0.42 1.45 -3.41
N ASN A 123 -1.33 2.04 -4.19
CA ASN A 123 -1.04 3.24 -4.98
C ASN A 123 -0.65 4.46 -4.12
N ASN A 124 -1.16 4.54 -2.88
CA ASN A 124 -0.79 5.60 -1.94
C ASN A 124 0.65 5.46 -1.39
N LYS A 125 1.33 4.34 -1.68
CA LYS A 125 2.75 4.10 -1.31
C LYS A 125 3.74 4.50 -2.40
N LEU A 126 3.27 4.77 -3.62
CA LEU A 126 4.11 5.27 -4.71
C LEU A 126 4.42 6.76 -4.54
N LEU A 127 5.67 7.14 -4.80
CA LEU A 127 6.04 8.55 -4.97
C LEU A 127 5.39 9.12 -6.24
N LYS A 128 5.12 10.44 -6.23
CA LYS A 128 4.51 11.15 -7.35
C LYS A 128 5.25 10.92 -8.68
N GLN A 129 6.58 10.99 -8.67
CA GLN A 129 7.41 10.77 -9.86
C GLN A 129 7.31 9.33 -10.40
N ASP A 130 7.16 8.35 -9.50
CA ASP A 130 7.14 6.93 -9.87
C ASP A 130 5.78 6.50 -10.41
N LYS A 131 4.68 7.17 -10.05
CA LYS A 131 3.36 6.93 -10.65
C LYS A 131 3.38 7.06 -12.17
N LYS A 132 4.09 8.06 -12.71
CA LYS A 132 4.28 8.22 -14.17
C LYS A 132 5.05 7.05 -14.77
N VAL A 133 6.10 6.57 -14.10
CA VAL A 133 6.90 5.42 -14.55
C VAL A 133 6.07 4.14 -14.57
N ILE A 134 5.23 3.92 -13.55
CA ILE A 134 4.31 2.78 -13.48
C ILE A 134 3.22 2.89 -14.54
N LEU A 135 2.65 4.08 -14.77
CA LEU A 135 1.69 4.32 -15.83
C LEU A 135 2.28 4.00 -17.21
N SER A 136 3.48 4.50 -17.52
CA SER A 136 4.16 4.17 -18.78
C SER A 136 4.55 2.69 -18.87
N PHE A 137 4.73 2.00 -17.75
CA PHE A 137 4.92 0.55 -17.76
C PHE A 137 3.61 -0.18 -18.06
N LEU A 138 2.50 0.22 -17.44
CA LEU A 138 1.16 -0.31 -17.68
C LEU A 138 0.75 -0.15 -19.15
N ASP A 139 0.84 1.07 -19.68
CA ASP A 139 0.43 1.40 -21.05
C ASP A 139 1.24 0.60 -22.09
N ARG A 140 2.50 0.24 -21.82
CA ARG A 140 3.32 -0.63 -22.69
C ARG A 140 2.93 -2.11 -22.67
N ARG A 141 2.19 -2.54 -21.64
CA ARG A 141 1.77 -3.94 -21.49
C ARG A 141 0.36 -4.19 -22.01
N ILE A 142 -0.41 -3.14 -22.23
CA ILE A 142 -1.76 -3.22 -22.77
C ILE A 142 -1.70 -3.02 -24.28
N SER A 143 -2.38 -3.87 -25.04
CA SER A 143 -2.39 -3.77 -26.51
C SER A 143 -3.07 -2.48 -26.97
N PRO A 144 -2.54 -1.78 -28.00
CA PRO A 144 -3.12 -0.53 -28.52
C PRO A 144 -4.50 -0.70 -29.19
N GLY A 145 -4.96 -1.94 -29.42
CA GLY A 145 -6.30 -2.27 -29.93
C GLY A 145 -7.37 -2.42 -28.84
N MET A 146 -7.03 -2.20 -27.57
CA MET A 146 -7.99 -2.27 -26.46
C MET A 146 -9.14 -1.30 -26.73
N PRO A 147 -10.41 -1.77 -26.73
CA PRO A 147 -11.52 -0.86 -26.89
C PRO A 147 -11.44 0.23 -25.82
N SER A 148 -11.71 1.47 -26.19
CA SER A 148 -12.05 2.55 -25.24
C SER A 148 -13.38 2.26 -24.51
N SER A 149 -13.81 0.98 -24.48
CA SER A 149 -15.18 0.58 -24.20
C SER A 149 -15.49 0.80 -22.73
N ARG A 150 -16.66 1.38 -22.51
CA ARG A 150 -17.26 1.63 -21.20
C ARG A 150 -17.76 0.34 -20.55
N SER A 151 -17.37 -0.85 -21.05
CA SER A 151 -17.81 -2.13 -20.49
C SER A 151 -17.30 -2.30 -19.06
N GLU A 152 -18.12 -2.88 -18.20
CA GLU A 152 -17.83 -3.04 -16.77
C GLU A 152 -16.53 -3.83 -16.52
N GLU A 153 -16.21 -4.77 -17.41
CA GLU A 153 -15.01 -5.61 -17.34
C GLU A 153 -13.69 -4.80 -17.41
N TRP A 154 -13.71 -3.66 -18.10
CA TRP A 154 -12.54 -2.78 -18.26
C TRP A 154 -12.38 -1.77 -17.13
N GLN A 155 -13.38 -1.62 -16.26
CA GLN A 155 -13.38 -0.63 -15.18
C GLN A 155 -12.19 -0.74 -14.23
N PRO A 156 -11.71 -1.94 -13.82
CA PRO A 156 -10.53 -2.06 -12.96
C PRO A 156 -9.28 -1.38 -13.54
N LEU A 157 -9.08 -1.49 -14.86
CA LEU A 157 -7.99 -0.83 -15.56
C LEU A 157 -8.16 0.69 -15.56
N VAL A 158 -9.36 1.18 -15.90
CA VAL A 158 -9.65 2.62 -15.94
C VAL A 158 -9.42 3.25 -14.56
N LEU A 159 -9.92 2.63 -13.49
CA LEU A 159 -9.75 3.10 -12.13
C LEU A 159 -8.28 3.14 -11.71
N TYR A 160 -7.53 2.07 -11.97
CA TYR A 160 -6.10 2.01 -11.65
C TYR A 160 -5.27 3.02 -12.46
N ARG A 161 -5.57 3.19 -13.75
CA ARG A 161 -4.93 4.21 -14.60
C ARG A 161 -5.20 5.62 -14.08
N ASN A 162 -6.46 5.92 -13.73
CA ASN A 162 -6.86 7.21 -13.18
C ASN A 162 -6.18 7.51 -11.84
N SER A 163 -6.00 6.52 -10.98
CA SER A 163 -5.35 6.69 -9.67
C SER A 163 -3.84 6.96 -9.79
N LEU A 164 -3.20 6.49 -10.88
CA LEU A 164 -1.82 6.82 -11.22
C LEU A 164 -1.70 8.23 -11.82
N LEU A 165 -2.72 8.69 -12.57
CA LEU A 165 -2.78 10.02 -13.18
C LEU A 165 -3.09 11.15 -12.17
N HIS A 166 -4.11 10.96 -11.33
CA HIS A 166 -4.74 12.01 -10.51
C HIS A 166 -4.55 11.79 -9.00
N GLY A 167 -3.46 11.15 -8.57
CA GLY A 167 -3.23 10.74 -7.18
C GLY A 167 -3.11 11.86 -6.12
N GLU A 168 -3.71 13.03 -6.36
CA GLU A 168 -3.74 14.22 -5.49
C GLU A 168 -4.91 14.22 -4.49
N THR A 169 -5.93 13.37 -4.66
CA THR A 169 -7.17 13.44 -3.84
C THR A 169 -7.12 12.76 -2.47
N ASP A 170 -6.08 11.98 -2.15
CA ASP A 170 -6.08 11.13 -0.94
C ASP A 170 -4.99 11.49 0.09
N GLN A 171 -4.32 12.62 -0.08
CA GLN A 171 -3.67 13.26 1.06
C GLN A 171 -4.74 14.04 1.83
N ALA A 172 -5.35 13.39 2.83
CA ALA A 172 -6.04 14.12 3.88
C ALA A 172 -5.15 15.30 4.32
N PRO A 173 -5.68 16.53 4.40
CA PRO A 173 -4.87 17.69 4.77
C PRO A 173 -4.22 17.38 6.10
N VAL A 174 -2.89 17.37 6.12
CA VAL A 174 -2.11 17.20 7.35
C VAL A 174 -2.58 18.31 8.28
N ALA A 175 -3.40 17.97 9.26
CA ALA A 175 -3.82 18.90 10.30
C ALA A 175 -2.53 19.41 10.96
N LYS A 176 -2.13 20.63 10.61
CA LYS A 176 -0.98 21.29 11.21
C LYS A 176 -1.27 21.34 12.71
N ARG A 177 -0.55 20.55 13.49
CA ARG A 177 -0.58 20.56 14.95
C ARG A 177 -0.50 22.01 15.42
N ALA A 178 -1.61 22.51 15.98
CA ALA A 178 -1.67 23.81 16.62
C ALA A 178 -0.96 23.72 17.99
N TYR A 179 0.37 23.74 17.98
CA TYR A 179 1.14 24.13 19.16
C TYR A 179 1.79 25.48 18.86
N ALA A 180 1.00 26.53 19.02
CA ALA A 180 1.51 27.88 19.13
C ALA A 180 0.75 28.61 20.23
N ARG A 181 1.45 28.80 21.35
CA ARG A 181 1.35 29.91 22.29
C ARG A 181 0.09 30.00 23.17
N LYS A 182 0.27 29.62 24.43
CA LYS A 182 -0.25 30.42 25.55
C LYS A 182 0.86 30.61 26.58
N ARG A 183 1.65 31.69 26.42
CA ARG A 183 2.36 32.35 27.53
C ARG A 183 1.40 33.39 28.10
N ARG A 184 1.25 33.35 29.42
CA ARG A 184 0.76 34.36 30.39
C ARG A 184 0.51 33.55 31.65
N ASP A 185 0.89 33.91 32.86
CA ASP A 185 1.71 34.94 33.47
C ASP A 185 1.83 34.39 34.89
N HIS A 186 3.02 34.27 35.46
CA HIS A 186 3.15 34.28 36.91
C HIS A 186 4.54 34.79 37.23
N ASP A 187 4.56 36.05 37.66
CA ASP A 187 5.62 36.66 38.44
C ASP A 187 6.04 35.71 39.57
N ASP A 188 7.33 35.55 39.77
CA ASP A 188 7.95 35.45 41.10
C ASP A 188 9.45 35.69 40.91
N GLU A 189 9.76 36.98 40.97
CA GLU A 189 11.05 37.56 41.27
C GLU A 189 11.39 37.20 42.73
N TYR A 190 12.41 36.38 42.99
CA TYR A 190 13.14 36.43 44.26
C TYR A 190 14.60 35.99 44.09
N ASP A 191 15.43 36.76 44.78
CA ASP A 191 16.84 37.02 44.56
C ASP A 191 17.81 35.84 44.71
N ASP A 192 18.83 35.97 43.87
CA ASP A 192 20.19 35.46 43.97
C ASP A 192 20.86 35.93 45.28
N TYR A 193 21.38 34.99 46.07
CA TYR A 193 22.37 35.29 47.12
C TYR A 193 23.53 34.32 47.00
N GLU A 194 24.57 34.83 46.35
CA GLU A 194 26.00 34.59 46.47
C GLU A 194 26.49 33.59 47.55
N TYR A 195 27.33 32.68 47.07
CA TYR A 195 28.35 31.97 47.84
C TYR A 195 29.50 32.93 48.19
N GLU A 196 29.87 33.03 49.46
CA GLU A 196 31.21 33.41 49.91
C GLU A 196 31.64 32.43 51.01
N GLU A 197 32.86 31.93 50.89
CA GLU A 197 33.60 31.05 51.80
C GLU A 197 33.87 31.76 53.14
N ASP A 198 34.05 31.02 54.24
CA ASP A 198 35.42 30.68 54.72
C ASP A 198 35.39 29.96 56.08
N HIS A 199 36.41 29.13 56.27
CA HIS A 199 36.80 28.49 57.52
C HIS A 199 37.14 29.51 58.63
N ASN A 200 36.84 29.19 59.89
CA ASN A 200 37.90 28.90 60.87
C ASN A 200 37.40 28.48 62.25
N ASP A 201 38.27 27.69 62.88
CA ASP A 201 38.25 27.09 64.21
C ASP A 201 38.05 28.07 65.38
N ALA A 202 37.37 27.59 66.45
CA ALA A 202 37.85 27.51 67.84
C ALA A 202 36.74 27.04 68.80
#